data_AF-A0A674IYU9-F1
#
_entry.id   AF-A0A674IYU9-F1
#
_cell.length_a   1.000
_cell.length_b   1.000
_cell.length_c   1.000
_cell.angle_alpha   90.00
_cell.angle_beta   90.00
_cell.angle_gamma   90.00
#
_symmetry.space_group_name_H-M   'P 1'
#
loop_
_entity.id
_entity.type
_entity.pdbx_description
1 polymer ?
#
loop_
_entity_poly.entity_id
_entity_poly.type
_entity_poly.pdbx_seq_one_letter_code
_entity_poly.pdbx_strand_id
1 'polypeptide(L)'
;MSSLAPCRMHLAAVMLELKAPLYLSGEDIFIPNCDTKGFYRKKQCRASKGQRRGQCWCVDKKGHPLAGSGGLEGNPHCLPNGSD
;
A
#
# COMPACT_ATOMS: atom_id res chain seq x y z
N MET A 1 -10.86 -9.19 22.55
CA MET A 1 -9.68 -9.45 21.69
C MET A 1 -9.85 -8.67 20.40
N SER A 2 -9.27 -7.47 20.33
CA SER A 2 -9.41 -6.61 19.15
C SER A 2 -8.80 -7.30 17.95
N SER A 3 -9.61 -7.66 16.97
CA SER A 3 -9.17 -8.05 15.63
C SER A 3 -8.42 -6.85 15.03
N LEU A 4 -7.12 -6.76 15.31
CA LEU A 4 -6.34 -5.57 15.00
C LEU A 4 -6.36 -5.37 13.49
N ALA A 5 -6.86 -4.20 13.06
CA ALA A 5 -6.96 -3.78 11.68
C ALA A 5 -5.74 -2.88 11.36
N PRO A 6 -4.54 -3.45 11.13
CA PRO A 6 -3.28 -2.71 11.12
C PRO A 6 -3.25 -1.64 10.02
N CYS A 7 -3.85 -1.92 8.85
CA CYS A 7 -3.90 -0.96 7.76
C CYS A 7 -4.81 0.22 8.11
N ARG A 8 -5.96 -0.03 8.73
CA ARG A 8 -6.90 1.05 9.10
C ARG A 8 -6.29 2.00 10.13
N MET A 9 -5.55 1.47 11.11
CA MET A 9 -4.85 2.30 12.09
C MET A 9 -3.72 3.10 11.43
N HIS A 10 -2.92 2.48 10.56
CA HIS A 10 -1.88 3.19 9.83
C HIS A 10 -2.46 4.27 8.91
N LEU A 11 -3.55 3.98 8.20
CA LEU A 11 -4.26 4.95 7.36
C LEU A 11 -4.72 6.16 8.17
N ALA A 12 -5.28 5.95 9.37
CA ALA A 12 -5.69 7.04 10.23
C ALA A 12 -4.51 7.94 10.64
N ALA A 13 -3.37 7.33 11.02
CA ALA A 13 -2.15 8.08 11.35
C ALA A 13 -1.64 8.89 10.14
N VAL A 14 -1.54 8.25 8.98
CA VAL A 14 -1.13 8.90 7.72
C VAL A 14 -2.04 10.08 7.39
N MET A 15 -3.36 9.94 7.54
CA MET A 15 -4.32 11.01 7.26
C MET A 15 -4.24 12.17 8.26
N LEU A 16 -3.87 11.91 9.52
CA LEU A 16 -3.64 12.97 10.51
C LEU A 16 -2.35 13.76 10.22
N GLU A 17 -1.34 13.09 9.65
CA GLU A 17 -0.05 13.70 9.33
C GLU A 17 0.00 14.36 7.94
N LEU A 18 -0.90 13.97 7.03
CA LEU A 18 -0.96 14.50 5.68
C LEU A 18 -1.39 15.97 5.69
N LYS A 19 -0.44 16.87 5.40
CA LYS A 19 -0.70 18.30 5.24
C LYS A 19 -1.07 18.61 3.79
N ALA A 20 -2.07 19.46 3.57
CA ALA A 20 -2.52 19.87 2.24
C ALA A 20 -1.39 20.38 1.30
N PRO A 21 -0.37 21.12 1.78
CA PRO A 21 0.77 21.51 0.95
C PRO A 21 1.58 20.33 0.41
N LEU A 22 1.68 19.21 1.13
CA LEU A 22 2.41 18.02 0.65
C LEU A 22 1.68 17.33 -0.51
N TYR A 23 0.36 17.33 -0.45
CA TYR A 23 -0.49 16.81 -1.53
C TYR A 23 -0.38 17.64 -2.81
N LEU A 24 -0.22 18.96 -2.65
CA LEU A 24 -0.10 19.92 -3.75
C LEU A 24 1.35 20.05 -4.28
N SER A 25 2.37 19.81 -3.45
CA SER A 25 3.78 19.86 -3.84
C SER A 25 4.20 18.69 -4.73
N GLY A 26 3.34 17.68 -4.88
CA GLY A 26 3.65 16.48 -5.65
C GLY A 26 4.78 15.68 -5.01
N GLU A 27 4.96 15.76 -3.69
CA GLU A 27 5.84 14.85 -2.96
C GLU A 27 5.34 13.41 -3.06
N ASP A 28 6.25 12.46 -2.84
CA ASP A 28 5.95 11.05 -3.03
C ASP A 28 5.16 10.50 -1.83
N ILE A 29 3.85 10.73 -1.87
CA ILE A 29 2.94 10.34 -0.79
C ILE A 29 2.54 8.89 -0.95
N PHE A 30 2.68 8.15 0.15
CA PHE A 30 2.15 6.81 0.29
C PHE A 30 0.89 6.84 1.16
N ILE A 31 -0.25 6.47 0.57
CA ILE A 31 -1.51 6.22 1.29
C ILE A 31 -1.73 4.70 1.30
N PRO A 32 -1.77 4.05 2.48
CA PRO A 32 -1.92 2.61 2.54
C PRO A 32 -3.31 2.18 2.04
N ASN A 33 -3.34 1.23 1.10
CA ASN A 33 -4.56 0.68 0.54
C ASN A 33 -5.08 -0.46 1.41
N CYS A 34 -6.23 -0.24 2.06
CA CYS A 34 -6.83 -1.21 2.98
C CYS A 34 -8.00 -1.97 2.33
N ASP A 35 -8.24 -3.20 2.81
CA ASP A 35 -9.49 -3.92 2.53
C ASP A 35 -10.61 -3.49 3.50
N THR A 36 -11.82 -4.01 3.29
CA THR A 36 -12.99 -3.68 4.12
C THR A 36 -12.83 -4.13 5.58
N LYS A 37 -12.00 -5.14 5.84
CA LYS A 37 -11.67 -5.66 7.17
C LYS A 37 -10.57 -4.85 7.85
N GLY A 38 -9.92 -3.92 7.14
CA GLY A 38 -8.88 -3.04 7.66
C GLY A 38 -7.47 -3.66 7.66
N PHE A 39 -7.24 -4.70 6.86
CA PHE A 39 -5.91 -5.23 6.55
C PHE A 39 -5.37 -4.61 5.27
N TYR A 40 -4.06 -4.75 5.03
CA TYR A 40 -3.45 -4.25 3.81
C TYR A 40 -3.91 -5.08 2.61
N ARG A 41 -4.30 -4.40 1.53
CA ARG A 41 -4.45 -5.07 0.24
C ARG A 41 -3.08 -5.53 -0.23
N LYS A 42 -3.08 -6.65 -0.94
CA LYS A 42 -1.84 -7.30 -1.40
C LYS A 42 -0.98 -6.41 -2.29
N LYS A 43 -1.59 -5.53 -3.10
CA LYS A 43 -0.89 -4.55 -3.94
C LYS A 43 -0.99 -3.17 -3.31
N GLN A 44 0.16 -2.58 -3.02
CA GLN A 44 0.30 -1.20 -2.55
C GLN A 44 0.93 -0.37 -3.67
N CYS A 45 0.58 0.91 -3.75
CA CYS A 45 1.10 1.81 -4.77
C CYS A 45 1.35 3.19 -4.16
N ARG A 46 2.38 3.90 -4.64
CA ARG A 46 2.54 5.33 -4.38
C ARG A 46 1.46 6.12 -5.12
N ALA A 47 1.14 7.32 -4.65
CA ALA A 47 0.23 8.22 -5.35
C ALA A 47 0.77 8.57 -6.75
N SER A 48 -0.13 8.72 -7.73
CA SER A 48 0.24 9.19 -9.08
C SER A 48 0.65 10.66 -9.04
N LYS A 49 1.71 11.02 -9.76
CA LYS A 49 2.16 12.41 -9.92
C LYS A 49 1.89 12.86 -11.35
N GLY A 50 0.84 13.66 -11.54
CA GLY A 50 0.38 14.07 -12.88
C GLY A 50 0.05 12.86 -13.75
N GLN A 51 0.76 12.73 -14.88
CA GLN A 51 0.56 11.61 -15.82
C GLN A 51 1.37 10.35 -15.50
N ARG A 52 2.24 10.37 -14.48
CA ARG A 52 3.06 9.21 -14.11
C ARG A 52 2.34 8.34 -13.10
N ARG A 53 2.13 7.07 -13.47
CA ARG A 53 1.62 6.05 -12.56
C ARG A 53 2.61 5.84 -11.41
N GLY A 54 2.12 5.80 -10.18
CA GLY A 54 2.94 5.52 -9.01
C GLY A 54 3.50 4.09 -9.03
N GLN A 55 4.69 3.91 -8.47
CA GLN A 55 5.30 2.59 -8.31
C GLN A 55 4.46 1.73 -7.37
N CYS A 56 4.29 0.45 -7.70
CA CYS A 56 3.55 -0.50 -6.87
C CYS A 56 4.44 -1.65 -6.40
N TRP A 57 4.12 -2.21 -5.23
CA TRP A 57 4.78 -3.39 -4.65
C TRP A 57 3.75 -4.31 -3.99
N CYS A 58 4.15 -5.55 -3.68
CA CYS A 58 3.28 -6.53 -3.03
C CYS A 58 3.62 -6.68 -1.53
N VAL A 59 2.58 -6.79 -0.70
CA VAL A 59 2.68 -6.94 0.77
C VAL A 59 1.79 -8.07 1.30
N ASP A 60 2.09 -8.56 2.50
CA ASP A 60 1.20 -9.42 3.29
C ASP A 60 0.02 -8.64 3.92
N LYS A 61 -0.87 -9.32 4.65
CA LYS A 61 -2.02 -8.68 5.33
C LYS A 61 -1.62 -7.69 6.42
N LYS A 62 -0.38 -7.75 6.92
CA LYS A 62 0.18 -6.85 7.94
C LYS A 62 0.95 -5.67 7.33
N GLY A 63 1.17 -5.68 6.02
CA GLY A 63 1.86 -4.61 5.28
C GLY A 63 3.35 -4.89 5.03
N HIS A 64 3.87 -6.07 5.39
CA HIS A 64 5.26 -6.41 5.12
C HIS A 64 5.46 -6.75 3.64
N PRO A 65 6.54 -6.26 2.99
CA PRO A 65 6.87 -6.65 1.63
C PRO A 65 7.02 -8.17 1.50
N LEU A 66 6.44 -8.75 0.45
CA LEU A 66 6.62 -10.17 0.16
C LEU A 66 8.04 -10.39 -0.40
N ALA A 67 8.83 -11.23 0.26
CA ALA A 67 10.15 -11.64 -0.22
C ALA A 67 10.00 -12.71 -1.32
N GLY A 68 10.61 -12.48 -2.49
CA GLY A 68 10.64 -13.42 -3.61
C GLY A 68 9.61 -13.13 -4.71
N SER A 69 10.11 -13.04 -5.94
CA SER A 69 9.34 -13.18 -7.20
C SER A 69 8.47 -12.01 -7.69
N GLY A 70 8.89 -10.74 -7.54
CA GLY A 70 8.19 -9.67 -8.27
C GLY A 70 8.39 -8.23 -7.78
N GLY A 71 9.51 -7.93 -7.14
CA GLY A 71 9.89 -6.54 -6.81
C GLY A 71 10.30 -5.70 -8.02
N LEU A 72 10.15 -6.21 -9.24
CA LEU A 72 10.44 -5.50 -10.47
C LEU A 72 9.14 -5.30 -11.23
N GLU A 73 8.85 -4.02 -11.49
CA GLU A 73 7.97 -3.50 -12.53
C GLU A 73 7.07 -4.52 -13.26
N GLY A 74 5.77 -4.45 -12.96
CA GLY A 74 4.77 -4.78 -13.97
C GLY A 74 4.09 -6.15 -13.86
N ASN A 75 4.33 -7.00 -12.86
CA ASN A 75 3.48 -8.17 -12.68
C ASN A 75 2.15 -7.78 -12.00
N PRO A 76 0.99 -7.85 -12.69
CA PRO A 76 -0.31 -7.49 -12.13
C PRO A 76 -0.78 -8.50 -11.07
N HIS A 77 -0.22 -9.72 -11.08
CA HIS A 77 -0.57 -10.75 -10.13
C HIS A 77 0.46 -10.76 -9.00
N CYS A 78 0.13 -10.10 -7.89
CA CYS A 78 0.72 -10.45 -6.61
C CYS A 78 0.27 -11.88 -6.29
N LEU A 79 0.93 -12.88 -6.88
CA LEU A 79 0.63 -14.30 -6.63
C LEU A 79 1.17 -14.66 -5.24
N PRO A 80 0.41 -15.41 -4.44
CA PRO A 80 1.00 -16.05 -3.29
C PRO A 80 1.96 -17.11 -3.84
N ASN A 81 3.20 -17.19 -3.37
CA ASN A 81 3.90 -18.47 -3.45
C ASN A 81 3.02 -19.47 -2.70
N GLY A 82 2.40 -20.38 -3.43
CA GLY A 82 1.30 -21.23 -2.99
C GLY A 82 0.45 -21.68 -4.18
N SER A 83 1.08 -22.35 -5.13
CA SER A 83 0.40 -23.41 -5.87
C SER A 83 0.32 -24.62 -4.94
N ASP A 84 -0.91 -25.08 -4.73
CA ASP A 84 -1.40 -26.10 -3.77
C ASP A 84 -1.79 -25.57 -2.37
#